data_AF-A0A495ZST1-F1
#
_entry.id   AF-A0A495ZST1-F1
#
_cell.length_a   1.000
_cell.length_b   1.000
_cell.length_c   1.000
_cell.angle_alpha   90.00
_cell.angle_beta   90.00
_cell.angle_gamma   90.00
#
_symmetry.space_group_name_H-M   'P 1'
#
loop_
_entity.id
_entity.type
_entity.pdbx_description
1 polymer ?
#
loop_
_entity_poly.entity_id
_entity_poly.type
_entity_poly.pdbx_seq_one_letter_code
_entity_poly.pdbx_strand_id
1 'polypeptide(L)'
;MANGITRFFKAIWYSISGRAHRQADKLMEDPDAVRGTYEDIIRDKKGNIQRYKEAIGQLMALVEQKRLSLKKLTDEVDDLEMKKAGAIAKAKSTASELQKSGTADEEIKQHPEYTRCVAAFNDFHSTLEEKNARIDELEEDIERAQGDIESHKAQILDLQRDLEKIKTEQSETYADLVTAREQEEIADMLSGISMDGTSAELTRMREIREKAKGRSRVAQELAGTDSRAEEDEFLAAARESAASEEFDSLIFGAQQTDAPKETDDSDKEKESDSELPL
;
A
#
# COMPACT_ATOMS: atom_id res chain seq x y z
N MET A 1 -11.97 -12.30 -29.70
CA MET A 1 -10.86 -12.10 -28.75
C MET A 1 -10.85 -13.09 -27.57
N ALA A 2 -11.80 -14.05 -27.47
CA ALA A 2 -11.92 -14.97 -26.33
C ALA A 2 -10.89 -16.12 -26.24
N ASN A 3 -10.07 -16.35 -27.28
CA ASN A 3 -9.16 -17.51 -27.33
C ASN A 3 -7.80 -17.28 -26.63
N GLY A 4 -7.47 -16.04 -26.26
CA GLY A 4 -6.22 -15.70 -25.57
C GLY A 4 -6.34 -15.89 -24.05
N ILE A 5 -7.41 -15.35 -23.47
CA ILE A 5 -7.69 -15.35 -22.04
C ILE A 5 -7.92 -16.79 -21.53
N THR A 6 -8.71 -17.57 -22.26
CA THR A 6 -8.95 -18.99 -21.94
C THR A 6 -7.69 -19.86 -22.02
N ARG A 7 -6.74 -19.56 -22.92
CA ARG A 7 -5.46 -20.28 -23.00
C ARG A 7 -4.52 -19.95 -21.85
N PHE A 8 -4.45 -18.67 -21.44
CA PHE A 8 -3.60 -18.23 -20.35
C PHE A 8 -4.14 -18.74 -19.00
N PHE A 9 -5.46 -18.63 -18.79
CA PHE A 9 -6.15 -19.20 -17.64
C PHE A 9 -5.98 -20.72 -17.56
N LYS A 10 -6.14 -21.43 -18.68
CA LYS A 10 -5.91 -22.89 -18.75
C LYS A 10 -4.44 -23.24 -18.45
N ALA A 11 -3.47 -22.46 -18.91
CA ALA A 11 -2.05 -22.70 -18.58
C ALA A 11 -1.74 -22.48 -17.09
N ILE A 12 -2.26 -21.39 -16.50
CA ILE A 12 -2.12 -21.10 -15.07
C ILE A 12 -2.78 -22.20 -14.23
N TRP A 13 -4.00 -22.59 -14.60
CA TRP A 13 -4.78 -23.62 -13.91
C TRP A 13 -4.20 -25.03 -14.06
N TYR A 14 -3.64 -25.38 -15.22
CA TYR A 14 -2.96 -26.66 -15.42
C TYR A 14 -1.69 -26.77 -14.57
N SER A 15 -1.01 -25.64 -14.30
CA SER A 15 0.16 -25.62 -13.42
C SER A 15 -0.21 -25.81 -11.94
N ILE A 16 -1.38 -25.32 -11.52
CA ILE A 16 -1.86 -25.40 -10.12
C ILE A 16 -2.54 -26.74 -9.85
N SER A 17 -3.34 -27.27 -10.78
CA SER A 17 -4.24 -28.40 -10.51
C SER A 17 -3.65 -29.77 -10.76
N GLY A 18 -2.58 -29.91 -11.56
CA GLY A 18 -1.71 -31.09 -11.70
C GLY A 18 -2.33 -32.48 -12.04
N ARG A 19 -3.58 -32.82 -11.68
CA ARG A 19 -4.12 -34.20 -11.70
C ARG A 19 -5.66 -34.35 -11.70
N ALA A 20 -6.50 -33.34 -11.98
CA ALA A 20 -7.97 -33.51 -11.89
C ALA A 20 -8.76 -32.97 -13.12
N HIS A 21 -8.80 -33.74 -14.20
CA HIS A 21 -9.39 -33.33 -15.49
C HIS A 21 -10.92 -33.34 -15.60
N ARG A 22 -11.70 -33.77 -14.59
CA ARG A 22 -13.19 -33.77 -14.69
C ARG A 22 -13.91 -32.86 -13.69
N GLN A 23 -13.25 -32.49 -12.59
CA GLN A 23 -13.81 -31.48 -11.67
C GLN A 23 -13.42 -30.06 -12.08
N ALA A 24 -12.29 -29.89 -12.76
CA ALA A 24 -11.85 -28.59 -13.26
C ALA A 24 -12.86 -27.94 -14.21
N ASP A 25 -13.49 -28.70 -15.11
CA ASP A 25 -14.41 -28.14 -16.12
C ASP A 25 -15.70 -27.58 -15.47
N LYS A 26 -16.27 -28.28 -14.48
CA LYS A 26 -17.43 -27.76 -13.71
C LYS A 26 -17.09 -26.59 -12.81
N LEU A 27 -15.83 -26.49 -12.37
CA LEU A 27 -15.34 -25.37 -11.57
C LEU A 27 -15.12 -24.11 -12.45
N MET A 28 -14.86 -24.30 -13.75
CA MET A 28 -14.66 -23.21 -14.72
C MET A 28 -15.96 -22.54 -15.16
N GLU A 29 -17.11 -23.15 -14.88
CA GLU A 29 -18.45 -22.62 -15.19
C GLU A 29 -19.05 -21.83 -14.02
N ASP A 30 -18.48 -21.94 -12.81
CA ASP A 30 -18.94 -21.22 -11.63
C ASP A 30 -18.16 -19.92 -11.42
N PRO A 31 -18.79 -18.73 -11.57
CA PRO A 31 -18.11 -17.44 -11.40
C PRO A 31 -17.41 -17.29 -10.05
N ASP A 32 -18.04 -17.78 -8.97
CA ASP A 32 -17.50 -17.66 -7.60
C ASP A 32 -16.27 -18.55 -7.40
N ALA A 33 -16.29 -19.76 -7.98
CA ALA A 33 -15.13 -20.64 -7.93
C ALA A 33 -13.95 -20.05 -8.69
N VAL A 34 -14.16 -19.54 -9.91
CA VAL A 34 -13.11 -18.87 -10.69
C VAL A 34 -12.56 -17.66 -9.93
N ARG A 35 -13.43 -16.83 -9.34
CA ARG A 35 -13.00 -15.71 -8.50
C ARG A 35 -12.11 -16.18 -7.34
N GLY A 36 -12.50 -17.23 -6.62
CA GLY A 36 -11.73 -17.79 -5.50
C GLY A 36 -10.31 -18.20 -5.92
N THR A 37 -10.16 -18.78 -7.12
CA THR A 37 -8.84 -19.18 -7.63
C THR A 37 -7.93 -17.99 -7.90
N TYR A 38 -8.47 -16.89 -8.44
CA TYR A 38 -7.74 -15.63 -8.57
C TYR A 38 -7.38 -15.05 -7.21
N GLU A 39 -8.28 -15.10 -6.22
CA GLU A 39 -8.00 -14.63 -4.86
C GLU A 39 -6.84 -15.40 -4.21
N ASP A 40 -6.77 -16.72 -4.42
CA ASP A 40 -5.66 -17.55 -3.95
C ASP A 40 -4.34 -17.16 -4.63
N ILE A 41 -4.32 -16.99 -5.97
CA ILE A 41 -3.13 -16.53 -6.70
C ILE A 41 -2.68 -15.15 -6.21
N ILE A 42 -3.63 -14.23 -6.01
CA ILE A 42 -3.36 -12.89 -5.48
C ILE A 42 -2.78 -12.98 -4.07
N ARG A 43 -3.32 -13.85 -3.21
CA ARG A 43 -2.81 -14.09 -1.85
C ARG A 43 -1.38 -14.61 -1.88
N ASP A 44 -1.09 -15.57 -2.75
CA ASP A 44 0.24 -16.14 -2.90
C ASP A 44 1.27 -15.13 -3.42
N LYS A 45 0.91 -14.33 -4.43
CA LYS A 45 1.77 -13.25 -4.93
C LYS A 45 2.02 -12.17 -3.88
N LYS A 46 1.01 -11.78 -3.09
CA LYS A 46 1.19 -10.89 -1.93
C LYS A 46 2.16 -11.49 -0.90
N GLY A 47 2.02 -12.79 -0.61
CA GLY A 47 2.93 -13.52 0.26
C GLY A 47 4.37 -13.54 -0.25
N ASN A 48 4.57 -13.75 -1.55
CA ASN A 48 5.89 -13.67 -2.19
C ASN A 48 6.50 -12.28 -2.05
N ILE A 49 5.75 -11.21 -2.32
CA ILE A 49 6.22 -9.83 -2.15
C ILE A 49 6.68 -9.59 -0.71
N GLN A 50 5.92 -10.07 0.27
CA GLN A 50 6.29 -9.91 1.68
C GLN A 50 7.57 -10.67 2.03
N ARG A 51 7.74 -11.91 1.55
CA ARG A 51 9.00 -12.67 1.71
C ARG A 51 10.20 -11.95 1.12
N TYR A 52 10.06 -11.35 -0.07
CA TYR A 52 11.15 -10.56 -0.67
C TYR A 52 11.48 -9.32 0.16
N LYS A 53 10.47 -8.62 0.70
CA LYS A 53 10.71 -7.47 1.59
C LYS A 53 11.47 -7.86 2.84
N GLU A 54 11.11 -9.00 3.45
CA GLU A 54 11.81 -9.54 4.61
C GLU A 54 13.26 -9.90 4.29
N ALA A 55 13.49 -10.58 3.16
CA ALA A 55 14.84 -10.91 2.69
C ALA A 55 15.69 -9.66 2.43
N ILE A 56 15.14 -8.64 1.77
CA ILE A 56 15.81 -7.34 1.57
C ILE A 56 16.14 -6.71 2.93
N GLY A 57 15.21 -6.72 3.88
CA GLY A 57 15.44 -6.18 5.22
C GLY A 57 16.61 -6.88 5.94
N GLN A 58 16.68 -8.21 5.86
CA GLN A 58 17.77 -8.99 6.43
C GLN A 58 19.12 -8.69 5.74
N LEU A 59 19.14 -8.59 4.41
CA LEU A 59 20.34 -8.23 3.66
C LEU A 59 20.80 -6.80 4.00
N MET A 60 19.88 -5.84 4.13
CA MET A 60 20.21 -4.47 4.52
C MET A 60 20.82 -4.41 5.93
N ALA A 61 20.26 -5.17 6.88
CA ALA A 61 20.83 -5.26 8.23
C ALA A 61 22.25 -5.87 8.22
N LEU A 62 22.46 -6.91 7.40
CA LEU A 62 23.77 -7.54 7.22
C LEU A 62 24.78 -6.56 6.60
N VAL A 63 24.38 -5.81 5.57
CA VAL A 63 25.21 -4.77 4.93
C VAL A 63 25.61 -3.71 5.95
N GLU A 64 24.68 -3.25 6.78
CA GLU A 64 24.98 -2.24 7.80
C GLU A 64 25.97 -2.77 8.85
N GLN A 65 25.78 -4.01 9.32
CA GLN A 65 26.72 -4.65 10.23
C GLN A 65 28.13 -4.76 9.61
N LYS A 66 28.22 -5.15 8.33
CA LYS A 66 29.50 -5.23 7.61
C LYS A 66 30.14 -3.85 7.45
N ARG A 67 29.38 -2.80 7.15
CA ARG A 67 29.87 -1.42 7.07
C ARG A 67 30.43 -0.89 8.38
N LEU A 68 29.77 -1.20 9.50
CA LEU A 68 30.30 -0.86 10.82
C LEU A 68 31.62 -1.58 11.11
N SER A 69 31.72 -2.85 10.71
CA SER A 69 32.96 -3.63 10.84
C SER A 69 34.07 -3.09 9.94
N LEU A 70 33.74 -2.74 8.70
CA LEU A 70 34.63 -2.12 7.73
C LEU A 70 35.21 -0.83 8.29
N LYS A 71 34.36 0.08 8.77
CA LYS A 71 34.79 1.34 9.40
C LYS A 71 35.76 1.10 10.55
N LYS A 72 35.44 0.17 11.45
CA LYS A 72 36.32 -0.17 12.58
C LYS A 72 37.67 -0.71 12.10
N LEU A 73 37.68 -1.57 11.09
CA LEU A 73 38.91 -2.09 10.50
C LEU A 73 39.74 -0.99 9.83
N THR A 74 39.10 -0.05 9.13
CA THR A 74 39.77 1.11 8.56
C THR A 74 40.44 1.97 9.65
N ASP A 75 39.72 2.27 10.74
CA ASP A 75 40.28 3.02 11.87
C ASP A 75 41.49 2.27 12.49
N GLU A 76 41.41 0.94 12.58
CA GLU A 76 42.52 0.10 13.08
C GLU A 76 43.72 0.07 12.11
N VAL A 77 43.49 0.12 10.80
CA VAL A 77 44.54 0.21 9.78
C VAL A 77 45.27 1.54 9.89
N ASP A 78 44.54 2.65 10.02
CA ASP A 78 45.13 3.98 10.19
C ASP A 78 46.04 4.04 11.43
N ASP A 79 45.59 3.47 12.56
CA ASP A 79 46.39 3.38 13.78
C ASP A 79 47.63 2.48 13.61
N LEU A 80 47.51 1.36 12.89
CA LEU A 80 48.65 0.50 12.57
C LEU A 80 49.66 1.18 11.63
N GLU A 81 49.21 1.98 10.67
CA GLU A 81 50.09 2.77 9.81
C GLU A 81 50.89 3.79 10.63
N MET A 82 50.23 4.49 11.56
CA MET A 82 50.90 5.41 12.49
C MET A 82 51.92 4.67 13.37
N LYS A 83 51.57 3.51 13.92
CA LYS A 83 52.49 2.69 14.74
C LYS A 83 53.68 2.18 13.93
N LYS A 84 53.46 1.73 12.69
CA LYS A 84 54.50 1.31 11.75
C LYS A 84 55.46 2.46 11.43
N ALA A 85 54.93 3.65 11.13
CA ALA A 85 55.73 4.85 10.92
C ALA A 85 56.53 5.25 12.17
N GLY A 86 55.92 5.16 13.35
CA GLY A 86 56.56 5.41 14.64
C GLY A 86 57.71 4.45 14.93
N ALA A 87 57.54 3.16 14.62
CA ALA A 87 58.60 2.16 14.74
C ALA A 87 59.80 2.48 13.84
N ILE A 88 59.56 2.89 12.59
CA ILE A 88 60.62 3.35 11.68
C ILE A 88 61.33 4.60 12.22
N ALA A 89 60.57 5.60 12.67
CA ALA A 89 61.12 6.85 13.18
C ALA A 89 62.02 6.60 14.40
N LYS A 90 61.57 5.74 15.32
CA LYS A 90 62.35 5.32 16.49
C LYS A 90 63.61 4.55 16.10
N ALA A 91 63.51 3.59 15.18
CA ALA A 91 64.67 2.86 14.66
C ALA A 91 65.73 3.80 14.06
N LYS A 92 65.29 4.82 13.30
CA LYS A 92 66.17 5.86 12.73
C LYS A 92 66.86 6.71 13.80
N SER A 93 66.13 7.12 14.84
CA SER A 93 66.70 7.89 15.96
C SER A 93 67.77 7.06 16.69
N THR A 94 67.43 5.83 17.07
CA THR A 94 68.35 4.92 17.76
C THR A 94 69.61 4.63 16.93
N ALA A 95 69.46 4.39 15.62
CA ALA A 95 70.61 4.19 14.74
C ALA A 95 71.49 5.46 14.66
N SER A 96 70.89 6.65 14.54
CA SER A 96 71.65 7.92 14.48
C SER A 96 72.40 8.20 15.79
N GLU A 97 71.79 7.92 16.94
CA GLU A 97 72.42 8.07 18.26
C GLU A 97 73.61 7.11 18.42
N LEU A 98 73.45 5.85 18.03
CA LEU A 98 74.53 4.85 18.09
C LEU A 98 75.66 5.13 17.10
N GLN A 99 75.37 5.66 15.91
CA GLN A 99 76.41 6.11 14.98
C GLN A 99 77.21 7.28 15.54
N LYS A 100 76.54 8.25 16.18
CA LYS A 100 77.21 9.38 16.85
C LYS A 100 78.11 8.93 18.01
N SER A 101 77.78 7.82 18.68
CA SER A 101 78.63 7.22 19.70
C SER A 101 79.78 6.37 19.14
N GLY A 102 79.96 6.32 17.81
CA GLY A 102 81.05 5.61 17.15
C GLY A 102 80.81 4.11 16.96
N THR A 103 79.58 3.64 17.15
CA THR A 103 79.21 2.23 16.93
C THR A 103 79.19 1.92 15.44
N ALA A 104 79.78 0.81 15.02
CA ALA A 104 79.77 0.40 13.62
C ALA A 104 78.37 -0.05 13.18
N ASP A 105 78.05 0.10 11.89
CA ASP A 105 76.71 -0.21 11.35
C ASP A 105 76.28 -1.67 11.58
N GLU A 106 77.22 -2.62 11.53
CA GLU A 106 76.97 -4.03 11.83
C GLU A 106 76.54 -4.26 13.29
N GLU A 107 77.14 -3.54 14.24
CA GLU A 107 76.80 -3.64 15.67
C GLU A 107 75.45 -2.97 15.97
N ILE A 108 75.12 -1.88 15.29
CA ILE A 108 73.81 -1.20 15.41
C ILE A 108 72.67 -2.13 15.01
N LYS A 109 72.84 -2.91 13.94
CA LYS A 109 71.83 -3.86 13.47
C LYS A 109 71.57 -4.99 14.47
N GLN A 110 72.53 -5.28 15.34
CA GLN A 110 72.39 -6.25 16.43
C GLN A 110 72.01 -5.61 17.76
N HIS A 111 71.95 -4.27 17.83
CA HIS A 111 71.62 -3.56 19.05
C HIS A 111 70.17 -3.88 19.49
N PRO A 112 69.94 -4.25 20.77
CA PRO A 112 68.63 -4.71 21.24
C PRO A 112 67.47 -3.76 20.91
N GLU A 113 67.67 -2.46 21.08
CA GLU A 113 66.63 -1.45 20.82
C GLU A 113 66.31 -1.30 19.33
N TYR A 114 67.33 -1.41 18.46
CA TYR A 114 67.14 -1.36 17.02
C TYR A 114 66.38 -2.61 16.55
N THR A 115 66.82 -3.80 16.97
CA THR A 115 66.13 -5.06 16.66
C THR A 115 64.68 -5.08 17.15
N ARG A 116 64.40 -4.46 18.32
CA ARG A 116 63.03 -4.35 18.84
C ARG A 116 62.15 -3.48 17.94
N CYS A 117 62.67 -2.38 17.40
CA CYS A 117 61.92 -1.53 16.47
C CYS A 117 61.68 -2.23 15.13
N VAL A 118 62.66 -3.00 14.65
CA VAL A 118 62.50 -3.83 13.44
C VAL A 118 61.46 -4.92 13.64
N ALA A 119 61.48 -5.63 14.77
CA ALA A 119 60.48 -6.63 15.10
C ALA A 119 59.07 -6.02 15.17
N ALA A 120 58.91 -4.91 15.90
CA ALA A 120 57.63 -4.22 15.99
C ALA A 120 57.13 -3.74 14.61
N PHE A 121 58.03 -3.23 13.75
CA PHE A 121 57.67 -2.86 12.38
C PHE A 121 57.13 -4.05 11.59
N ASN A 122 57.79 -5.21 11.66
CA ASN A 122 57.35 -6.41 10.96
C ASN A 122 56.00 -6.90 11.48
N ASP A 123 55.79 -6.91 12.81
CA ASP A 123 54.53 -7.33 13.42
C ASP A 123 53.36 -6.41 13.02
N PHE A 124 53.57 -5.09 13.03
CA PHE A 124 52.56 -4.14 12.57
C PHE A 124 52.31 -4.28 11.07
N HIS A 125 53.35 -4.54 10.27
CA HIS A 125 53.21 -4.71 8.84
C HIS A 125 52.41 -5.95 8.48
N SER A 126 52.67 -7.10 9.10
CA SER A 126 51.92 -8.32 8.84
C SER A 126 50.45 -8.19 9.29
N THR A 127 50.22 -7.56 10.44
CA THR A 127 48.86 -7.30 10.93
C THR A 127 48.10 -6.35 10.00
N LEU A 128 48.78 -5.35 9.44
CA LEU A 128 48.20 -4.41 8.48
C LEU A 128 47.82 -5.12 7.18
N GLU A 129 48.67 -6.01 6.65
CA GLU A 129 48.35 -6.80 5.45
C GLU A 129 47.12 -7.69 5.68
N GLU A 130 47.04 -8.37 6.81
CA GLU A 130 45.87 -9.19 7.18
C GLU A 130 44.59 -8.35 7.24
N LYS A 131 44.64 -7.17 7.87
CA LYS A 131 43.46 -6.30 7.99
C LYS A 131 43.04 -5.69 6.66
N ASN A 132 43.99 -5.30 5.80
CA ASN A 132 43.68 -4.81 4.47
C ASN A 132 43.02 -5.89 3.62
N ALA A 133 43.53 -7.13 3.64
CA ALA A 133 42.86 -8.24 2.97
C ALA A 133 41.43 -8.45 3.50
N ARG A 134 41.22 -8.30 4.82
CA ARG A 134 39.88 -8.39 5.41
C ARG A 134 38.96 -7.24 5.03
N ILE A 135 39.49 -6.03 4.83
CA ILE A 135 38.76 -4.88 4.31
C ILE A 135 38.29 -5.18 2.89
N ASP A 136 39.18 -5.62 2.02
CA ASP A 136 38.86 -5.96 0.62
C ASP A 136 37.75 -7.03 0.56
N GLU A 137 37.85 -8.10 1.35
CA GLU A 137 36.81 -9.14 1.45
C GLU A 137 35.45 -8.57 1.90
N LEU A 138 35.44 -7.64 2.86
CA LEU A 138 34.21 -7.03 3.35
C LEU A 138 33.60 -6.08 2.32
N GLU A 139 34.40 -5.35 1.57
CA GLU A 139 33.94 -4.48 0.49
C GLU A 139 33.28 -5.30 -0.63
N GLU A 140 33.91 -6.38 -1.08
CA GLU A 140 33.33 -7.30 -2.07
C GLU A 140 32.02 -7.93 -1.58
N ASP A 141 31.97 -8.35 -0.32
CA ASP A 141 30.76 -8.91 0.27
C ASP A 141 29.63 -7.89 0.37
N ILE A 142 29.94 -6.64 0.71
CA ILE A 142 28.97 -5.54 0.74
C ILE A 142 28.43 -5.29 -0.67
N GLU A 143 29.30 -5.21 -1.67
CA GLU A 143 28.90 -4.99 -3.07
C GLU A 143 27.99 -6.11 -3.57
N ARG A 144 28.35 -7.37 -3.30
CA ARG A 144 27.52 -8.53 -3.67
C ARG A 144 26.14 -8.47 -3.04
N ALA A 145 26.07 -8.19 -1.73
CA ALA A 145 24.79 -8.08 -1.03
C ALA A 145 23.95 -6.90 -1.53
N GLN A 146 24.57 -5.79 -1.93
CA GLN A 146 23.88 -4.67 -2.57
C GLN A 146 23.31 -5.06 -3.93
N GLY A 147 24.05 -5.82 -4.74
CA GLY A 147 23.56 -6.39 -6.00
C GLY A 147 22.33 -7.27 -5.80
N ASP A 148 22.36 -8.15 -4.79
CA ASP A 148 21.23 -9.03 -4.44
C ASP A 148 20.00 -8.22 -3.99
N ILE A 149 20.21 -7.17 -3.19
CA ILE A 149 19.13 -6.24 -2.77
C ILE A 149 18.45 -5.61 -3.99
N GLU A 150 19.22 -5.09 -4.95
CA GLU A 150 18.65 -4.46 -6.15
C GLU A 150 17.91 -5.47 -7.04
N SER A 151 18.45 -6.69 -7.17
CA SER A 151 17.77 -7.79 -7.89
C SER A 151 16.41 -8.14 -7.26
N HIS A 152 16.35 -8.26 -5.93
CA HIS A 152 15.09 -8.53 -5.23
C HIS A 152 14.10 -7.36 -5.30
N LYS A 153 14.57 -6.11 -5.29
CA LYS A 153 13.70 -4.95 -5.53
C LYS A 153 13.08 -5.00 -6.91
N ALA A 154 13.84 -5.34 -7.95
CA ALA A 154 13.32 -5.49 -9.31
C ALA A 154 12.25 -6.60 -9.36
N GLN A 155 12.50 -7.75 -8.72
CA GLN A 155 11.54 -8.85 -8.63
C GLN A 155 10.23 -8.44 -7.92
N ILE A 156 10.31 -7.61 -6.87
CA ILE A 156 9.10 -7.06 -6.23
C ILE A 156 8.30 -6.20 -7.21
N LEU A 157 8.96 -5.33 -7.98
CA LEU A 157 8.28 -4.46 -8.95
C LEU A 157 7.55 -5.28 -10.02
N ASP A 158 8.18 -6.35 -10.51
CA ASP A 158 7.55 -7.27 -11.46
C ASP A 158 6.35 -7.99 -10.85
N LEU A 159 6.49 -8.50 -9.61
CA LEU A 159 5.38 -9.11 -8.88
C LEU A 159 4.22 -8.15 -8.63
N GLN A 160 4.49 -6.88 -8.38
CA GLN A 160 3.46 -5.85 -8.20
C GLN A 160 2.68 -5.60 -9.49
N ARG A 161 3.39 -5.46 -10.61
CA ARG A 161 2.76 -5.30 -11.94
C ARG A 161 1.92 -6.51 -12.32
N ASP A 162 2.42 -7.72 -12.06
CA ASP A 162 1.67 -8.95 -12.28
C ASP A 162 0.41 -9.02 -11.41
N LEU A 163 0.52 -8.62 -10.15
CA LEU A 163 -0.59 -8.62 -9.21
C LEU A 163 -1.69 -7.66 -9.67
N GLU A 164 -1.34 -6.49 -10.19
CA GLU A 164 -2.30 -5.55 -10.78
C GLU A 164 -3.00 -6.14 -12.00
N LYS A 165 -2.25 -6.73 -12.94
CA LYS A 165 -2.82 -7.41 -14.11
C LYS A 165 -3.80 -8.50 -13.71
N ILE A 166 -3.43 -9.35 -12.75
CA ILE A 166 -4.26 -10.47 -12.28
C ILE A 166 -5.55 -9.97 -11.61
N LYS A 167 -5.50 -8.84 -10.89
CA LYS A 167 -6.73 -8.24 -10.32
C LYS A 167 -7.67 -7.71 -11.40
N THR A 168 -7.13 -7.08 -12.44
CA THR A 168 -7.93 -6.62 -13.57
C THR A 168 -8.55 -7.81 -14.31
N GLU A 169 -7.74 -8.81 -14.64
CA GLU A 169 -8.20 -10.05 -15.29
C GLU A 169 -9.25 -10.79 -14.47
N GLN A 170 -9.09 -10.86 -13.14
CA GLN A 170 -10.09 -11.43 -12.23
C GLN A 170 -11.45 -10.74 -12.37
N SER A 171 -11.45 -9.40 -12.37
CA SER A 171 -12.68 -8.59 -12.41
C SER A 171 -13.39 -8.73 -13.76
N GLU A 172 -12.63 -8.70 -14.85
CA GLU A 172 -13.15 -8.91 -16.21
C GLU A 172 -13.69 -10.33 -16.41
N THR A 173 -12.91 -11.35 -16.03
CA THR A 173 -13.31 -12.76 -16.14
C THR A 173 -14.56 -13.06 -15.31
N TYR A 174 -14.63 -12.53 -14.09
CA TYR A 174 -15.81 -12.71 -13.23
C TYR A 174 -17.06 -12.08 -13.86
N ALA A 175 -16.97 -10.86 -14.37
CA ALA A 175 -18.10 -10.19 -15.02
C ALA A 175 -18.57 -10.94 -16.28
N ASP A 176 -17.64 -11.42 -17.10
CA ASP A 176 -17.93 -12.22 -18.29
C ASP A 176 -18.65 -13.53 -17.92
N LEU A 177 -18.20 -14.22 -16.87
CA LEU A 177 -18.81 -15.47 -16.42
C LEU A 177 -20.20 -15.27 -15.82
N VAL A 178 -20.40 -14.23 -15.00
CA VAL A 178 -21.74 -13.88 -14.49
C VAL A 178 -22.69 -13.58 -15.64
N THR A 179 -22.25 -12.79 -16.62
CA THR A 179 -23.05 -12.45 -17.81
C THR A 179 -23.40 -13.71 -18.63
N ALA A 180 -22.43 -14.59 -18.85
CA ALA A 180 -22.65 -15.85 -19.57
C ALA A 180 -23.68 -16.75 -18.86
N ARG A 181 -23.59 -16.83 -17.53
CA ARG A 181 -24.54 -17.59 -16.71
C ARG A 181 -25.95 -17.01 -16.76
N GLU A 182 -26.10 -15.69 -16.68
CA GLU A 182 -27.40 -15.03 -16.83
C GLU A 182 -28.01 -15.30 -18.22
N GLN A 183 -27.19 -15.30 -19.27
CA GLN A 183 -27.64 -15.63 -20.62
C GLN A 183 -28.07 -17.09 -20.76
N GLU A 184 -27.34 -18.03 -20.16
CA GLU A 184 -27.70 -19.44 -20.09
C GLU A 184 -29.02 -19.64 -19.35
N GLU A 185 -29.18 -19.04 -18.16
CA GLU A 185 -30.43 -19.10 -17.39
C GLU A 185 -31.62 -18.53 -18.19
N ILE A 186 -31.42 -17.44 -18.95
CA ILE A 186 -32.44 -16.91 -19.87
C ILE A 186 -32.76 -17.90 -20.99
N ALA A 187 -31.76 -18.50 -21.62
CA ALA A 187 -31.94 -19.47 -22.70
C ALA A 187 -32.67 -20.73 -22.21
N ASP A 188 -32.32 -21.25 -21.03
CA ASP A 188 -32.99 -22.36 -20.36
C ASP A 188 -34.42 -22.02 -19.99
N MET A 189 -34.67 -20.80 -19.50
CA MET A 189 -36.03 -20.31 -19.28
C MET A 189 -36.84 -20.29 -20.58
N LEU A 190 -36.25 -19.89 -21.71
CA LEU A 190 -36.90 -19.86 -23.03
C LEU A 190 -37.11 -21.26 -23.63
N SER A 191 -36.16 -22.17 -23.46
CA SER A 191 -36.23 -23.56 -23.94
C SER A 191 -37.22 -24.39 -23.13
N GLY A 192 -37.24 -24.21 -21.80
CA GLY A 192 -38.23 -24.84 -20.92
C GLY A 192 -39.66 -24.34 -21.14
N ILE A 193 -39.84 -23.11 -21.66
CA ILE A 193 -41.13 -22.63 -22.16
C ILE A 193 -41.62 -23.45 -23.37
N SER A 194 -40.71 -23.97 -24.19
CA SER A 194 -41.04 -24.65 -25.44
C SER A 194 -41.51 -26.11 -25.29
N MET A 195 -41.29 -26.77 -24.14
CA MET A 195 -41.63 -28.21 -23.98
C MET A 195 -42.88 -28.53 -23.13
N ASP A 196 -43.39 -27.59 -22.32
CA ASP A 196 -44.68 -27.72 -21.57
C ASP A 196 -45.60 -26.49 -21.81
N GLY A 197 -45.58 -26.00 -23.05
CA GLY A 197 -45.85 -24.61 -23.43
C GLY A 197 -47.30 -24.11 -23.45
N THR A 198 -48.10 -24.27 -22.40
CA THR A 198 -49.31 -23.40 -22.29
C THR A 198 -49.75 -23.09 -20.86
N SER A 199 -49.74 -24.07 -19.96
CA SER A 199 -50.15 -23.87 -18.56
C SER A 199 -49.05 -23.24 -17.70
N ALA A 200 -47.80 -23.66 -17.91
CA ALA A 200 -46.63 -23.10 -17.24
C ALA A 200 -46.35 -21.65 -17.70
N GLU A 201 -46.53 -21.37 -18.98
CA GLU A 201 -46.33 -20.02 -19.54
C GLU A 201 -47.41 -19.03 -19.08
N LEU A 202 -48.66 -19.45 -18.93
CA LEU A 202 -49.70 -18.62 -18.29
C LEU A 202 -49.37 -18.31 -16.82
N THR A 203 -48.77 -19.26 -16.10
CA THR A 203 -48.35 -19.07 -14.71
C THR A 203 -47.16 -18.12 -14.62
N ARG A 204 -46.17 -18.25 -15.51
CA ARG A 204 -45.06 -17.30 -15.60
C ARG A 204 -45.50 -15.92 -16.10
N MET A 205 -46.41 -15.80 -17.06
CA MET A 205 -46.97 -14.50 -17.46
C MET A 205 -47.74 -13.84 -16.31
N ARG A 206 -48.42 -14.63 -15.46
CA ARG A 206 -49.03 -14.13 -14.22
C ARG A 206 -47.96 -13.64 -13.24
N GLU A 207 -46.88 -14.39 -13.03
CA GLU A 207 -45.76 -13.97 -12.17
C GLU A 207 -45.01 -12.76 -12.70
N ILE A 208 -44.73 -12.68 -14.01
CA ILE A 208 -44.09 -11.52 -14.65
C ILE A 208 -45.01 -10.30 -14.53
N ARG A 209 -46.32 -10.45 -14.73
CA ARG A 209 -47.29 -9.37 -14.53
C ARG A 209 -47.36 -8.93 -13.06
N GLU A 210 -47.33 -9.86 -12.10
CA GLU A 210 -47.31 -9.51 -10.69
C GLU A 210 -45.96 -8.91 -10.26
N LYS A 211 -44.82 -9.36 -10.80
CA LYS A 211 -43.51 -8.72 -10.63
C LYS A 211 -43.46 -7.34 -11.29
N ALA A 212 -44.08 -7.14 -12.45
CA ALA A 212 -44.16 -5.85 -13.12
C ALA A 212 -45.08 -4.88 -12.36
N LYS A 213 -46.22 -5.35 -11.84
CA LYS A 213 -47.06 -4.58 -10.91
C LYS A 213 -46.34 -4.29 -9.60
N GLY A 214 -45.58 -5.24 -9.06
CA GLY A 214 -44.76 -5.06 -7.87
C GLY A 214 -43.66 -4.04 -8.08
N ARG A 215 -42.93 -4.11 -9.21
CA ARG A 215 -41.94 -3.10 -9.61
C ARG A 215 -42.57 -1.74 -9.89
N SER A 216 -43.76 -1.70 -10.50
CA SER A 216 -44.50 -0.45 -10.72
C SER A 216 -45.06 0.12 -9.41
N ARG A 217 -45.45 -0.71 -8.45
CA ARG A 217 -45.85 -0.30 -7.10
C ARG A 217 -44.67 0.18 -6.30
N VAL A 218 -43.54 -0.54 -6.30
CA VAL A 218 -42.29 -0.09 -5.69
C VAL A 218 -41.78 1.18 -6.37
N ALA A 219 -41.93 1.34 -7.69
CA ALA A 219 -41.62 2.58 -8.39
C ALA A 219 -42.63 3.71 -8.10
N GLN A 220 -43.92 3.41 -7.87
CA GLN A 220 -44.92 4.37 -7.39
C GLN A 220 -44.78 4.70 -5.90
N GLU A 221 -44.30 3.76 -5.09
CA GLU A 221 -43.96 3.95 -3.69
C GLU A 221 -42.67 4.74 -3.60
N LEU A 222 -41.65 4.48 -4.42
CA LEU A 222 -40.44 5.31 -4.53
C LEU A 222 -40.69 6.69 -5.13
N ALA A 223 -41.64 6.81 -6.07
CA ALA A 223 -42.09 8.11 -6.60
C ALA A 223 -43.12 8.80 -5.69
N GLY A 224 -43.71 8.07 -4.74
CA GLY A 224 -44.69 8.53 -3.77
C GLY A 224 -44.12 8.74 -2.36
N THR A 225 -42.93 8.22 -2.08
CA THR A 225 -42.04 8.62 -0.99
C THR A 225 -41.19 9.78 -1.50
N ASP A 226 -41.87 10.91 -1.61
CA ASP A 226 -41.44 12.24 -1.20
C ASP A 226 -39.93 12.53 -1.05
N SER A 227 -39.13 12.31 -2.10
CA SER A 227 -37.86 13.04 -2.20
C SER A 227 -38.10 14.56 -2.30
N ARG A 228 -39.31 14.99 -2.70
CA ARG A 228 -39.73 16.40 -2.76
C ARG A 228 -40.29 16.93 -1.44
N ALA A 229 -41.14 16.20 -0.71
CA ALA A 229 -41.51 16.68 0.64
C ALA A 229 -40.36 16.56 1.64
N GLU A 230 -39.44 15.58 1.52
CA GLU A 230 -38.22 15.57 2.34
C GLU A 230 -37.28 16.73 1.96
N GLU A 231 -37.08 17.06 0.67
CA GLU A 231 -36.34 18.28 0.27
C GLU A 231 -37.03 19.56 0.74
N ASP A 232 -38.36 19.66 0.67
CA ASP A 232 -39.12 20.82 1.15
C ASP A 232 -39.10 20.94 2.68
N GLU A 233 -39.07 19.81 3.41
CA GLU A 233 -38.93 19.77 4.88
C GLU A 233 -37.48 20.13 5.32
N PHE A 234 -36.46 19.69 4.58
CA PHE A 234 -35.07 20.12 4.80
C PHE A 234 -34.83 21.59 4.41
N LEU A 235 -35.47 22.09 3.34
CA LEU A 235 -35.44 23.51 2.96
C LEU A 235 -36.25 24.37 3.94
N ALA A 236 -37.33 23.86 4.53
CA ALA A 236 -38.07 24.52 5.60
C ALA A 236 -37.25 24.58 6.89
N ALA A 237 -36.61 23.48 7.30
CA ALA A 237 -35.70 23.45 8.46
C ALA A 237 -34.46 24.33 8.28
N ALA A 238 -33.92 24.43 7.06
CA ALA A 238 -32.83 25.36 6.74
C ALA A 238 -33.29 26.83 6.74
N ARG A 239 -34.52 27.12 6.33
CA ARG A 239 -35.13 28.46 6.40
C ARG A 239 -35.48 28.88 7.84
N GLU A 240 -35.86 27.92 8.68
CA GLU A 240 -36.20 28.15 10.08
C GLU A 240 -34.97 28.27 10.99
N SER A 241 -33.81 27.73 10.57
CA SER A 241 -32.55 27.81 11.32
C SER A 241 -31.54 28.87 10.84
N ALA A 242 -31.73 29.51 9.68
CA ALA A 242 -30.71 30.41 9.09
C ALA A 242 -31.16 31.87 8.83
N ALA A 243 -32.38 32.26 9.19
CA ALA A 243 -32.96 33.55 8.77
C ALA A 243 -33.08 34.65 9.86
N SER A 244 -32.44 34.51 11.04
CA SER A 244 -32.43 35.59 12.05
C SER A 244 -31.12 35.86 12.78
N GLU A 245 -30.08 35.03 12.67
CA GLU A 245 -28.83 35.26 13.42
C GLU A 245 -27.66 35.84 12.59
N GLU A 246 -27.67 35.76 11.25
CA GLU A 246 -26.57 36.28 10.40
C GLU A 246 -26.87 37.60 9.65
N PHE A 247 -28.13 38.07 9.61
CA PHE A 247 -28.47 39.32 8.91
C PHE A 247 -28.37 40.56 9.81
N ASP A 248 -28.73 40.45 11.09
CA ASP A 248 -28.69 41.58 12.04
C ASP A 248 -27.26 41.99 12.41
N SER A 249 -26.27 41.09 12.31
CA SER A 249 -24.87 41.43 12.52
C SER A 249 -24.22 42.15 11.32
N LEU A 250 -24.87 42.18 10.15
CA LEU A 250 -24.31 42.74 8.91
C LEU A 250 -24.97 44.04 8.44
N ILE A 251 -26.15 44.42 8.94
CA ILE A 251 -26.80 45.68 8.56
C ILE A 251 -26.64 46.79 9.62
N PHE A 252 -26.65 46.47 10.93
CA PHE A 252 -26.74 47.49 12.00
C PHE A 252 -25.63 47.42 13.07
N GLY A 253 -24.40 47.17 12.63
CA GLY A 253 -23.28 47.78 13.33
C GLY A 253 -23.45 49.31 13.40
N ALA A 254 -23.37 49.85 14.62
CA ALA A 254 -23.16 51.26 14.99
C ALA A 254 -24.38 52.21 15.16
N GLN A 255 -24.72 52.44 16.44
CA GLN A 255 -25.11 53.73 17.06
C GLN A 255 -26.43 54.45 16.70
N GLN A 256 -27.22 54.71 17.78
CA GLN A 256 -28.13 55.86 18.04
C GLN A 256 -29.45 55.93 17.24
N THR A 257 -30.60 56.42 17.72
CA THR A 257 -31.24 56.83 19.00
C THR A 257 -32.69 57.19 18.60
N ASP A 258 -33.63 57.07 19.54
CA ASP A 258 -34.88 57.84 19.63
C ASP A 258 -36.06 57.62 18.65
N ALA A 259 -37.08 56.95 19.21
CA ALA A 259 -38.42 57.51 19.49
C ALA A 259 -39.44 57.65 18.31
N PRO A 260 -40.76 57.79 18.61
CA PRO A 260 -41.79 56.85 18.14
C PRO A 260 -42.94 57.55 17.39
N LYS A 261 -43.94 56.79 16.90
CA LYS A 261 -45.41 57.08 16.85
C LYS A 261 -46.12 56.27 15.76
N GLU A 262 -47.15 55.48 16.14
CA GLU A 262 -48.61 55.81 16.09
C GLU A 262 -49.09 55.96 14.63
N THR A 263 -50.21 55.44 14.12
CA THR A 263 -51.48 54.91 14.65
C THR A 263 -52.28 54.44 13.38
N ASP A 264 -53.11 53.38 13.41
CA ASP A 264 -54.58 53.43 13.65
C ASP A 264 -55.35 54.09 12.47
N ASP A 265 -56.56 53.77 12.03
CA ASP A 265 -57.65 52.83 12.38
C ASP A 265 -58.67 52.99 11.22
N SER A 266 -59.57 52.02 11.04
CA SER A 266 -61.01 52.31 10.88
C SER A 266 -61.83 50.99 10.91
N ASP A 267 -62.16 50.53 12.12
CA ASP A 267 -63.48 50.72 12.77
C ASP A 267 -64.81 50.21 12.13
N LYS A 268 -65.66 49.69 13.05
CA LYS A 268 -67.12 49.40 13.07
C LYS A 268 -67.63 48.01 12.63
N GLU A 269 -68.49 47.31 13.40
CA GLU A 269 -69.69 47.79 14.10
C GLU A 269 -70.27 46.79 15.18
N LYS A 270 -70.59 47.30 16.40
CA LYS A 270 -71.79 47.13 17.29
C LYS A 270 -72.36 45.71 17.69
N GLU A 271 -72.97 45.43 18.86
CA GLU A 271 -73.55 46.21 19.98
C GLU A 271 -73.94 45.33 21.21
N SER A 272 -74.00 45.95 22.42
CA SER A 272 -74.99 45.77 23.54
C SER A 272 -74.81 44.58 24.53
N ASP A 273 -74.95 44.67 25.87
CA ASP A 273 -75.61 45.67 26.73
C ASP A 273 -75.24 45.56 28.23
N SER A 274 -75.72 46.55 29.02
CA SER A 274 -76.04 46.58 30.47
C SER A 274 -75.18 47.42 31.45
N GLU A 275 -75.34 48.74 31.28
CA GLU A 275 -75.76 49.80 32.24
C GLU A 275 -75.88 49.47 33.77
N LEU A 276 -75.16 50.17 34.68
CA LEU A 276 -75.45 51.48 35.39
C LEU A 276 -76.10 51.27 36.80
N PRO A 277 -76.30 52.31 37.66
CA PRO A 277 -75.31 53.22 38.28
C PRO A 277 -75.59 53.55 39.78
N LEU A 278 -74.60 54.12 40.48
CA LEU A 278 -74.63 55.37 41.28
C LEU A 278 -73.39 55.46 42.20
#